data_AF-B2Z3Q4-F1
#
_entry.id   AF-B2Z3Q4-F1
#
_cell.length_a   1.000
_cell.length_b   1.000
_cell.length_c   1.000
_cell.angle_alpha   90.00
_cell.angle_beta   90.00
_cell.angle_gamma   90.00
#
_symmetry.space_group_name_H-M   'P 1'
#
loop_
_entity.id
_entity.type
_entity.pdbx_description
1 polymer ?
#
loop_
_entity_poly.entity_id
_entity_poly.type
_entity_poly.pdbx_seq_one_letter_code
_entity_poly.pdbx_strand_id
1 'polypeptide(L)'
;MESSPKTPDSKGGAASATKSLMDRLLGLLRIKIKRGVNLAVRDVRTSDPYCVVKMGKKQKLKTRVIKKDINPEWNEELTLSVSDPSLPVKLTVYDHDTFSMDDKMGDAEFDIKPFVEALKMNLYGLPSGTVITRVLPCRTNCLAEESRVVWQDGKVVQDMILRLRNVECGEVELQLQWIELPGSKIL
;
A
#
# COMPACT_ATOMS: atom_id res chain seq x y z
N MET A 1 -60.78 -26.23 3.21
CA MET A 1 -60.05 -25.04 3.69
C MET A 1 -59.23 -25.48 4.88
N GLU A 2 -57.91 -25.67 4.74
CA GLU A 2 -56.94 -25.44 5.84
C GLU A 2 -55.49 -25.70 5.40
N SER A 3 -54.64 -24.71 5.73
CA SER A 3 -53.20 -24.68 6.02
C SER A 3 -52.20 -25.43 5.13
N SER A 4 -51.35 -24.66 4.44
CA SER A 4 -49.95 -25.03 4.18
C SER A 4 -49.01 -24.18 5.07
N PRO A 5 -47.87 -24.71 5.56
CA PRO A 5 -46.96 -23.97 6.43
C PRO A 5 -46.03 -23.04 5.64
N LYS A 6 -45.83 -21.82 6.14
CA LYS A 6 -44.77 -20.89 5.73
C LYS A 6 -43.40 -21.44 6.14
N THR A 7 -42.48 -21.56 5.19
CA THR A 7 -41.04 -21.54 5.44
C THR A 7 -40.55 -20.09 5.53
N PRO A 8 -39.52 -19.76 6.35
CA PRO A 8 -39.06 -18.40 6.52
C PRO A 8 -38.08 -17.99 5.43
N ASP A 9 -38.35 -16.86 4.78
CA ASP A 9 -37.44 -16.19 3.84
C ASP A 9 -36.18 -15.68 4.57
N SER A 10 -35.02 -16.20 4.18
CA SER A 10 -33.71 -15.70 4.59
C SER A 10 -33.08 -14.87 3.47
N LYS A 11 -33.43 -13.58 3.39
CA LYS A 11 -32.75 -12.61 2.52
C LYS A 11 -32.56 -11.26 3.23
N GLY A 12 -31.45 -11.10 3.94
CA GLY A 12 -31.09 -9.83 4.60
C GLY A 12 -29.59 -9.53 4.78
N GLY A 13 -28.68 -10.36 4.28
CA GLY A 13 -27.26 -10.30 4.69
C GLY A 13 -26.35 -9.27 3.98
N ALA A 14 -26.57 -8.97 2.70
CA ALA A 14 -25.56 -8.27 1.88
C ALA A 14 -25.51 -6.74 2.07
N ALA A 15 -26.66 -6.08 2.23
CA ALA A 15 -26.76 -4.63 2.40
C ALA A 15 -26.33 -4.17 3.82
N SER A 16 -26.58 -4.99 4.83
CA SER A 16 -26.14 -4.72 6.21
C SER A 16 -24.63 -4.91 6.38
N ALA A 17 -24.05 -5.91 5.72
CA ALA A 17 -22.60 -6.17 5.74
C ALA A 17 -21.77 -5.08 5.03
N THR A 18 -22.29 -4.51 3.94
CA THR A 18 -21.65 -3.40 3.20
C THR A 18 -21.69 -2.09 4.00
N LYS A 19 -22.81 -1.79 4.68
CA LYS A 19 -22.91 -0.67 5.62
C LYS A 19 -21.90 -0.81 6.78
N SER A 20 -21.83 -2.00 7.38
CA SER A 20 -20.87 -2.33 8.45
C SER A 20 -19.40 -2.26 8.02
N LEU A 21 -19.10 -2.49 6.73
CA LEU A 21 -17.73 -2.36 6.20
C LEU A 21 -17.35 -0.89 6.01
N MET A 22 -18.27 -0.06 5.50
CA MET A 22 -18.03 1.38 5.38
C MET A 22 -17.90 2.07 6.74
N ASP A 23 -18.65 1.64 7.76
CA ASP A 23 -18.57 2.21 9.12
C ASP A 23 -17.21 1.99 9.83
N ARG A 24 -16.42 1.01 9.34
CA ARG A 24 -15.08 0.67 9.86
C ARG A 24 -13.95 1.18 8.97
N LEU A 25 -14.26 1.83 7.86
CA LEU A 25 -13.26 2.33 6.93
C LEU A 25 -12.80 3.72 7.40
N LEU A 26 -11.50 3.86 7.66
CA LEU A 26 -10.89 5.15 8.01
C LEU A 26 -10.67 6.01 6.76
N GLY A 27 -10.37 5.38 5.63
CA GLY A 27 -10.17 6.03 4.34
C GLY A 27 -9.38 5.15 3.39
N LEU A 28 -8.85 5.76 2.33
CA LEU A 28 -8.04 5.04 1.34
C LEU A 28 -6.59 5.54 1.36
N LEU A 29 -5.67 4.60 1.41
CA LEU A 29 -4.24 4.84 1.26
C LEU A 29 -3.86 4.64 -0.20
N ARG A 30 -3.45 5.72 -0.85
CA ARG A 30 -2.85 5.67 -2.19
C ARG A 30 -1.34 5.50 -2.06
N ILE A 31 -0.81 4.49 -2.74
CA ILE A 31 0.60 4.15 -2.80
C ILE A 31 1.05 4.30 -4.25
N LYS A 32 1.83 5.33 -4.54
CA LYS A 32 2.49 5.49 -5.84
C LYS A 32 3.81 4.75 -5.82
N ILE A 33 3.88 3.60 -6.49
CA ILE A 33 5.12 2.86 -6.72
C ILE A 33 5.86 3.58 -7.86
N LYS A 34 6.95 4.27 -7.54
CA LYS A 34 7.68 5.12 -8.50
C LYS A 34 8.60 4.26 -9.37
N ARG A 35 9.61 3.65 -8.76
CA ARG A 35 10.64 2.89 -9.46
C ARG A 35 11.32 1.85 -8.59
N GLY A 36 11.96 0.88 -9.24
CA GLY A 36 12.94 -0.01 -8.65
C GLY A 36 14.35 0.50 -8.94
N VAL A 37 15.30 0.25 -8.04
CA VAL A 37 16.70 0.64 -8.20
C VAL A 37 17.59 -0.56 -7.95
N ASN A 38 18.40 -0.91 -8.95
CA ASN A 38 19.35 -2.01 -8.91
C ASN A 38 18.73 -3.31 -8.37
N LEU A 39 17.58 -3.69 -8.93
CA LEU A 39 16.89 -4.93 -8.56
C LEU A 39 17.71 -6.15 -8.96
N ALA A 40 17.42 -7.27 -8.30
CA ALA A 40 18.06 -8.54 -8.60
C ALA A 40 17.82 -9.01 -10.05
N VAL A 41 18.76 -9.78 -10.58
CA VAL A 41 18.63 -10.44 -11.88
C VAL A 41 18.10 -11.86 -11.64
N ARG A 42 17.01 -12.24 -12.30
CA ARG A 42 16.42 -13.59 -12.25
C ARG A 42 16.33 -14.26 -13.63
N ASP A 43 16.42 -13.50 -14.73
CA ASP A 43 16.75 -14.05 -16.05
C ASP A 43 18.28 -14.12 -16.29
N VAL A 44 18.68 -14.36 -17.56
CA VAL A 44 20.09 -14.47 -17.98
C VAL A 44 20.91 -13.20 -17.70
N ARG A 45 20.32 -12.01 -17.88
CA ARG A 45 21.03 -10.71 -17.73
C ARG A 45 20.18 -9.60 -17.09
N THR A 46 18.89 -9.84 -16.92
CA THR A 46 17.90 -8.83 -16.51
C THR A 46 16.75 -9.50 -15.77
N SER A 47 15.69 -8.76 -15.47
CA SER A 47 14.39 -9.29 -15.08
C SER A 47 13.26 -8.50 -15.75
N ASP A 48 12.05 -9.03 -15.67
CA ASP A 48 10.76 -8.45 -16.02
C ASP A 48 9.97 -8.09 -14.72
N PRO A 49 10.42 -7.10 -13.91
CA PRO A 49 9.91 -6.93 -12.55
C PRO A 49 8.51 -6.30 -12.46
N TYR A 50 7.76 -6.75 -11.44
CA TYR A 50 6.53 -6.11 -10.98
C TYR A 50 6.40 -6.17 -9.45
N CYS A 51 5.66 -5.22 -8.87
CA CYS A 51 5.41 -5.16 -7.44
C CYS A 51 4.05 -5.75 -7.08
N VAL A 52 4.00 -6.48 -5.96
CA VAL A 52 2.77 -6.94 -5.31
C VAL A 52 2.67 -6.26 -3.95
N VAL A 53 1.60 -5.50 -3.73
CA VAL A 53 1.31 -4.82 -2.47
C VAL A 53 0.16 -5.53 -1.76
N LYS A 54 0.33 -5.83 -0.47
CA LYS A 54 -0.68 -6.49 0.36
C LYS A 54 -0.88 -5.76 1.69
N MET A 55 -2.11 -5.74 2.17
CA MET A 55 -2.44 -5.27 3.52
C MET A 55 -3.56 -6.14 4.12
N GLY A 56 -3.30 -6.67 5.32
CA GLY A 56 -4.18 -7.67 5.94
C GLY A 56 -4.32 -8.95 5.10
N LYS A 57 -5.44 -9.67 5.29
CA LYS A 57 -5.65 -10.99 4.66
C LYS A 57 -6.25 -10.95 3.25
N LYS A 58 -6.92 -9.84 2.88
CA LYS A 58 -7.79 -9.80 1.69
C LYS A 58 -7.27 -8.90 0.57
N GLN A 59 -6.51 -7.85 0.90
CA GLN A 59 -6.13 -6.85 -0.10
C GLN A 59 -4.79 -7.24 -0.73
N LYS A 60 -4.79 -7.37 -2.05
CA LYS A 60 -3.62 -7.65 -2.88
C LYS A 60 -3.78 -6.86 -4.18
N LEU A 61 -2.85 -5.96 -4.46
CA LEU A 61 -2.75 -5.19 -5.70
C LEU A 61 -1.41 -5.47 -6.36
N LYS A 62 -1.33 -5.25 -7.66
CA LYS A 62 -0.10 -5.46 -8.44
C LYS A 62 0.12 -4.28 -9.37
N THR A 63 1.37 -3.94 -9.62
CA THR A 63 1.73 -3.05 -10.74
C THR A 63 1.72 -3.81 -12.05
N ARG A 64 1.84 -3.09 -13.17
CA ARG A 64 2.27 -3.69 -14.43
C ARG A 64 3.69 -4.27 -14.33
N VAL A 65 3.97 -5.17 -15.26
CA VAL A 65 5.32 -5.71 -15.54
C VAL A 65 6.08 -4.71 -16.42
N ILE A 66 7.32 -4.43 -16.06
CA ILE A 66 8.28 -3.73 -16.94
C ILE A 66 9.26 -4.77 -17.43
N LYS A 67 9.47 -4.86 -18.75
CA LYS A 67 10.29 -5.92 -19.33
C LYS A 67 11.76 -5.52 -19.39
N LYS A 68 12.65 -6.46 -19.07
CA LYS A 68 14.09 -6.42 -19.28
C LYS A 68 14.75 -5.18 -18.69
N ASP A 69 14.36 -4.85 -17.46
CA ASP A 69 14.91 -3.69 -16.76
C ASP A 69 14.97 -3.91 -15.25
N ILE A 70 16.18 -3.87 -14.68
CA ILE A 70 16.42 -3.93 -13.23
C ILE A 70 16.34 -2.56 -12.54
N ASN A 71 16.06 -1.49 -13.28
CA ASN A 71 15.75 -0.15 -12.79
C ASN A 71 14.39 0.34 -13.30
N PRO A 72 13.32 -0.45 -13.14
CA PRO A 72 12.03 -0.19 -13.77
C PRO A 72 11.38 1.08 -13.25
N GLU A 73 10.81 1.89 -14.14
CA GLU A 73 9.93 3.01 -13.78
C GLU A 73 8.46 2.59 -13.89
N TRP A 74 7.85 2.21 -12.76
CA TRP A 74 6.42 1.87 -12.73
C TRP A 74 5.55 3.12 -12.71
N ASN A 75 5.84 4.14 -11.89
CA ASN A 75 5.00 5.33 -11.77
C ASN A 75 3.49 5.01 -11.64
N GLU A 76 3.15 3.97 -10.89
CA GLU A 76 1.80 3.40 -10.84
C GLU A 76 1.16 3.57 -9.46
N GLU A 77 -0.11 3.96 -9.42
CA GLU A 77 -0.85 4.22 -8.19
C GLU A 77 -1.72 3.02 -7.81
N LEU A 78 -1.47 2.45 -6.62
CA LEU A 78 -2.25 1.37 -6.03
C LEU A 78 -3.01 1.91 -4.81
N THR A 79 -4.31 1.64 -4.71
CA THR A 79 -5.15 2.21 -3.63
C THR A 79 -5.69 1.12 -2.71
N LEU A 80 -5.30 1.15 -1.44
CA LEU A 80 -5.75 0.23 -0.39
C LEU A 80 -6.81 0.87 0.50
N SER A 81 -7.80 0.09 0.92
CA SER A 81 -8.77 0.47 1.93
C SER A 81 -8.19 0.26 3.33
N VAL A 82 -8.17 1.30 4.16
CA VAL A 82 -7.59 1.22 5.51
C VAL A 82 -8.69 1.21 6.57
N SER A 83 -8.87 0.06 7.23
CA SER A 83 -9.75 -0.07 8.40
C SER A 83 -8.97 -0.19 9.72
N ASP A 84 -7.75 -0.71 9.66
CA ASP A 84 -6.87 -0.88 10.81
C ASP A 84 -5.46 -0.40 10.43
N PRO A 85 -5.01 0.76 10.94
CA PRO A 85 -3.72 1.35 10.61
C PRO A 85 -2.55 0.66 11.34
N SER A 86 -2.81 -0.31 12.23
CA SER A 86 -1.78 -1.12 12.87
C SER A 86 -1.28 -2.26 11.97
N LEU A 87 -1.99 -2.57 10.89
CA LEU A 87 -1.57 -3.59 9.94
C LEU A 87 -0.45 -3.03 9.03
N PRO A 88 0.69 -3.74 8.89
CA PRO A 88 1.74 -3.32 8.00
C PRO A 88 1.32 -3.52 6.54
N VAL A 89 1.87 -2.68 5.66
CA VAL A 89 1.80 -2.88 4.21
C VAL A 89 3.02 -3.70 3.79
N LYS A 90 2.77 -4.82 3.11
CA LYS A 90 3.80 -5.70 2.58
C LYS A 90 3.97 -5.47 1.09
N LEU A 91 5.20 -5.25 0.67
CA LEU A 91 5.61 -5.11 -0.72
C LEU A 91 6.52 -6.29 -1.08
N THR A 92 6.27 -6.91 -2.23
CA THR A 92 7.13 -7.98 -2.75
C THR A 92 7.36 -7.74 -4.23
N VAL A 93 8.61 -7.81 -4.66
CA VAL A 93 8.97 -7.72 -6.08
C VAL A 93 9.09 -9.12 -6.64
N TYR A 94 8.58 -9.33 -7.84
CA TYR A 94 8.65 -10.59 -8.58
C TYR A 94 9.17 -10.34 -9.98
N ASP A 95 9.89 -11.33 -10.51
CA ASP A 95 10.20 -11.44 -11.93
C ASP A 95 9.03 -12.16 -12.64
N HIS A 96 8.58 -11.65 -13.78
CA HIS A 96 7.50 -12.29 -14.52
C HIS A 96 8.01 -13.29 -15.55
N ASP A 97 7.68 -14.56 -15.36
CA ASP A 97 8.03 -15.62 -16.28
C ASP A 97 6.82 -16.11 -17.09
N THR A 98 6.95 -16.14 -18.42
CA THR A 98 5.84 -16.57 -19.29
C THR A 98 5.58 -18.08 -19.21
N PHE A 99 6.61 -18.88 -18.94
CA PHE A 99 6.56 -20.35 -19.03
C PHE A 99 6.88 -21.05 -17.70
N SER A 100 7.07 -20.30 -16.62
CA SER A 100 7.47 -20.83 -15.31
C SER A 100 6.72 -20.09 -14.18
N MET A 101 7.05 -20.41 -12.92
CA MET A 101 6.55 -19.63 -11.79
C MET A 101 7.42 -18.39 -11.60
N ASP A 102 6.78 -17.23 -11.49
CA ASP A 102 7.44 -15.95 -11.19
C ASP A 102 8.42 -16.03 -10.00
N ASP A 103 9.68 -15.68 -10.25
CA ASP A 103 10.73 -15.68 -9.24
C ASP A 103 10.62 -14.50 -8.28
N LYS A 104 10.91 -14.73 -7.00
CA LYS A 104 10.88 -13.67 -5.99
C LYS A 104 12.17 -12.83 -6.05
N MET A 105 12.01 -11.51 -6.10
CA MET A 105 13.08 -10.51 -6.17
C MET A 105 13.20 -9.67 -4.89
N GLY A 106 12.80 -10.23 -3.76
CA GLY A 106 12.86 -9.60 -2.44
C GLY A 106 11.54 -9.01 -1.95
N ASP A 107 11.52 -8.67 -0.66
CA ASP A 107 10.35 -8.10 0.01
C ASP A 107 10.72 -7.02 1.02
N ALA A 108 9.77 -6.12 1.26
CA ALA A 108 9.84 -5.11 2.29
C ALA A 108 8.46 -4.97 2.96
N GLU A 109 8.44 -4.42 4.16
CA GLU A 109 7.22 -3.99 4.81
C GLU A 109 7.41 -2.64 5.50
N PHE A 110 6.32 -1.90 5.62
CA PHE A 110 6.31 -0.60 6.29
C PHE A 110 4.99 -0.36 7.03
N ASP A 111 5.10 0.40 8.12
CA ASP A 111 3.96 0.81 8.93
C ASP A 111 3.40 2.14 8.43
N ILE A 112 2.08 2.24 8.42
CA ILE A 112 1.36 3.47 8.02
C ILE A 112 0.88 4.27 9.23
N LYS A 113 1.12 3.77 10.45
CA LYS A 113 0.67 4.43 11.67
C LYS A 113 1.22 5.86 11.82
N PRO A 114 2.52 6.15 11.61
CA PRO A 114 3.03 7.52 11.69
C PRO A 114 2.37 8.47 10.67
N PHE A 115 2.07 7.95 9.47
CA PHE A 115 1.36 8.69 8.43
C PHE A 115 -0.08 9.00 8.84
N VAL A 116 -0.79 8.00 9.35
CA VAL A 116 -2.17 8.14 9.81
C VAL A 116 -2.27 9.05 11.03
N GLU A 117 -1.30 9.04 11.94
CA GLU A 117 -1.25 9.98 13.06
C GLU A 117 -1.04 11.42 12.60
N ALA A 118 -0.20 11.65 11.59
CA ALA A 118 -0.03 12.97 10.98
C ALA A 118 -1.32 13.51 10.34
N LEU A 119 -2.14 12.64 9.74
CA LEU A 119 -3.45 13.03 9.19
C LEU A 119 -4.44 13.55 10.23
N LYS A 120 -4.29 13.14 11.50
CA LYS A 120 -5.17 13.56 12.61
C LYS A 120 -4.78 14.89 13.23
N MET A 121 -3.63 15.44 12.83
CA MET A 121 -3.16 16.72 13.35
C MET A 121 -3.94 17.88 12.73
N ASN A 122 -4.05 19.00 13.46
CA ASN A 122 -4.56 20.22 12.87
C ASN A 122 -3.48 20.90 12.03
N LEU A 123 -3.56 20.73 10.71
CA LEU A 123 -2.56 21.24 9.74
C LEU A 123 -2.98 22.58 9.10
N TYR A 124 -4.10 23.16 9.53
CA TYR A 124 -4.61 24.41 8.97
C TYR A 124 -3.62 25.56 9.18
N GLY A 125 -3.33 26.29 8.10
CA GLY A 125 -2.43 27.45 8.13
C GLY A 125 -0.94 27.11 8.10
N LEU A 126 -0.55 25.83 8.08
CA LEU A 126 0.86 25.46 7.94
C LEU A 126 1.36 25.73 6.50
N PRO A 127 2.61 26.21 6.34
CA PRO A 127 3.20 26.40 5.03
C PRO A 127 3.45 25.07 4.33
N SER A 128 3.31 25.05 3.01
CA SER A 128 3.68 23.89 2.18
C SER A 128 5.16 23.55 2.37
N GLY A 129 5.48 22.26 2.47
CA GLY A 129 6.82 21.76 2.78
C GLY A 129 7.10 21.53 4.28
N THR A 130 6.14 21.79 5.16
CA THR A 130 6.30 21.53 6.61
C THR A 130 6.47 20.02 6.86
N VAL A 131 7.58 19.63 7.48
CA VAL A 131 7.80 18.25 7.93
C VAL A 131 7.03 18.03 9.24
N ILE A 132 6.07 17.11 9.22
CA ILE A 132 5.21 16.78 10.36
C ILE A 132 5.91 15.74 11.25
N THR A 133 6.36 14.64 10.63
CA THR A 133 6.97 13.50 11.32
C THR A 133 8.12 12.94 10.49
N ARG A 134 9.12 12.35 11.17
CA ARG A 134 10.28 11.68 10.56
C ARG A 134 10.35 10.24 11.04
N VAL A 135 10.59 9.31 10.13
CA VAL A 135 10.85 7.90 10.43
C VAL A 135 12.25 7.55 9.95
N LEU A 136 13.12 7.19 10.88
CA LEU A 136 14.51 6.87 10.58
C LEU A 136 14.69 5.37 10.27
N PRO A 137 15.66 5.01 9.41
CA PRO A 137 16.10 3.63 9.27
C PRO A 137 16.49 3.01 10.60
N CYS A 138 16.06 1.78 10.83
CA CYS A 138 16.46 1.00 12.00
C CYS A 138 16.49 -0.49 11.67
N ARG A 139 16.98 -1.31 12.62
CA ARG A 139 17.11 -2.76 12.43
C ARG A 139 15.79 -3.51 12.23
N THR A 140 14.66 -2.88 12.55
CA THR A 140 13.32 -3.51 12.52
C THR A 140 12.44 -2.98 11.39
N ASN A 141 12.88 -2.00 10.60
CA ASN A 141 12.14 -1.50 9.44
C ASN A 141 12.93 -1.71 8.14
N CYS A 142 12.29 -1.43 7.00
CA CYS A 142 12.90 -1.61 5.67
C CYS A 142 13.33 -0.28 5.03
N LEU A 143 13.43 0.81 5.79
CA LEU A 143 13.81 2.11 5.23
C LEU A 143 15.29 2.12 4.86
N ALA A 144 15.61 2.51 3.63
CA ALA A 144 16.99 2.73 3.18
C ALA A 144 17.54 4.08 3.66
N GLU A 145 16.67 5.09 3.81
CA GLU A 145 16.98 6.43 4.27
C GLU A 145 15.85 7.01 5.13
N GLU A 146 16.03 8.23 5.65
CA GLU A 146 14.99 8.94 6.38
C GLU A 146 13.72 9.12 5.53
N SER A 147 12.58 8.66 6.05
CA SER A 147 11.28 8.93 5.46
C SER A 147 10.60 10.09 6.18
N ARG A 148 10.14 11.09 5.43
CA ARG A 148 9.50 12.31 5.96
C ARG A 148 8.03 12.31 5.60
N VAL A 149 7.19 12.56 6.60
CA VAL A 149 5.77 12.88 6.42
C VAL A 149 5.66 14.40 6.34
N VAL A 150 5.15 14.91 5.24
CA VAL A 150 5.20 16.34 4.88
C VAL A 150 3.79 16.83 4.57
N TRP A 151 3.47 18.03 5.05
CA TRP A 151 2.33 18.80 4.57
C TRP A 151 2.74 19.52 3.28
N GLN A 152 2.16 19.12 2.15
CA GLN A 152 2.48 19.66 0.84
C GLN A 152 1.20 19.95 0.07
N ASP A 153 1.00 21.22 -0.27
CA ASP A 153 -0.07 21.72 -1.15
C ASP A 153 -1.47 21.21 -0.76
N GLY A 154 -1.78 21.31 0.54
CA GLY A 154 -3.08 20.90 1.09
C GLY A 154 -3.22 19.39 1.35
N LYS A 155 -2.13 18.62 1.24
CA LYS A 155 -2.14 17.16 1.41
C LYS A 155 -1.01 16.70 2.31
N VAL A 156 -1.23 15.60 3.02
CA VAL A 156 -0.15 14.88 3.70
C VAL A 156 0.44 13.86 2.72
N VAL A 157 1.76 13.93 2.55
CA VAL A 157 2.53 13.02 1.68
C VAL A 157 3.66 12.39 2.47
N GLN A 158 4.07 11.18 2.10
CA GLN A 158 5.25 10.54 2.66
C GLN A 158 6.04 9.84 1.58
N ASP A 159 7.28 10.27 1.35
CA ASP A 159 8.22 9.60 0.48
C ASP A 159 9.00 8.53 1.24
N MET A 160 9.23 7.39 0.61
CA MET A 160 9.92 6.25 1.19
C MET A 160 10.83 5.59 0.15
N ILE A 161 12.04 5.23 0.58
CA ILE A 161 12.91 4.30 -0.14
C ILE A 161 13.01 3.04 0.71
N LEU A 162 12.56 1.92 0.17
CA LEU A 162 12.55 0.63 0.84
C LEU A 162 13.71 -0.22 0.36
N ARG A 163 14.60 -0.64 1.26
CA ARG A 163 15.60 -1.67 1.00
C ARG A 163 14.94 -3.04 1.04
N LEU A 164 15.05 -3.80 -0.04
CA LEU A 164 14.48 -5.14 -0.11
C LEU A 164 15.28 -6.12 0.74
N ARG A 165 14.56 -7.00 1.44
CA ARG A 165 15.07 -8.13 2.22
C ARG A 165 14.97 -9.41 1.40
N ASN A 166 15.69 -10.44 1.85
CA ASN A 166 15.64 -11.79 1.25
C ASN A 166 16.04 -11.78 -0.24
N VAL A 167 16.96 -10.88 -0.59
CA VAL A 167 17.50 -10.65 -1.93
C VAL A 167 18.87 -10.00 -1.79
N GLU A 168 19.74 -10.19 -2.77
CA GLU A 168 21.12 -9.70 -2.80
C GLU A 168 21.23 -8.19 -3.06
N CYS A 169 20.25 -7.60 -3.76
CA CYS A 169 20.18 -6.16 -4.03
C CYS A 169 18.74 -5.73 -4.37
N GLY A 170 18.53 -4.43 -4.38
CA GLY A 170 17.27 -3.82 -4.81
C GLY A 170 16.67 -2.87 -3.78
N GLU A 171 16.24 -1.72 -4.28
CA GLU A 171 15.45 -0.76 -3.53
C GLU A 171 14.18 -0.43 -4.32
N VAL A 172 13.11 -0.05 -3.61
CA VAL A 172 11.87 0.43 -4.22
C VAL A 172 11.52 1.80 -3.66
N GLU A 173 11.32 2.76 -4.56
CA GLU A 173 10.88 4.10 -4.22
C GLU A 173 9.36 4.21 -4.35
N LEU A 174 8.73 4.78 -3.33
CA LEU A 174 7.29 5.00 -3.33
C LEU A 174 6.90 6.29 -2.61
N GLN A 175 5.67 6.72 -2.84
CA GLN A 175 5.04 7.82 -2.12
C GLN A 175 3.65 7.43 -1.64
N LEU A 176 3.34 7.78 -0.39
CA LEU A 176 2.01 7.63 0.20
C LEU A 176 1.24 8.94 0.09
N GLN A 177 -0.06 8.82 -0.18
CA GLN A 177 -1.03 9.90 -0.09
C GLN A 177 -2.34 9.36 0.48
N TRP A 178 -3.12 10.22 1.13
CA TRP A 178 -4.44 9.86 1.65
C TRP A 178 -5.55 10.36 0.73
N ILE A 179 -6.58 9.53 0.54
CA ILE A 179 -7.82 9.92 -0.13
C ILE A 179 -8.94 9.81 0.90
N GLU A 180 -9.52 10.96 1.24
CA GLU A 180 -10.71 11.04 2.08
C GLU A 180 -11.93 10.54 1.31
N LEU A 181 -12.79 9.76 1.97
CA LEU A 181 -14.05 9.32 1.40
C LEU A 181 -15.18 10.22 1.91
N PRO A 182 -16.07 10.71 1.02
CA PRO A 182 -17.27 11.40 1.45
C PRO A 182 -18.09 10.52 2.40
N GLY A 183 -18.26 10.94 3.65
CA GLY A 183 -19.02 10.22 4.66
C GLY A 183 -18.25 9.14 5.45
N SER A 184 -16.95 8.92 5.21
CA SER A 184 -16.13 8.18 6.19
C SER A 184 -15.92 9.01 7.45
N LYS A 185 -15.68 8.35 8.59
CA LYS A 185 -15.30 9.06 9.82
C LYS A 185 -14.06 9.90 9.52
N ILE A 186 -14.16 11.20 9.76
CA ILE A 186 -13.00 12.10 9.70
C ILE A 186 -11.98 11.55 10.71
N LEU A 187 -10.74 11.36 10.25
CA LEU A 187 -9.65 10.81 11.05
C LEU A 187 -9.30 11.72 12.23
#